data_AF-A0A2T5XYA3-F1
#
_entry.id   AF-A0A2T5XYA3-F1
#
_cell.length_a   1.000
_cell.length_b   1.000
_cell.length_c   1.000
_cell.angle_alpha   90.00
_cell.angle_beta   90.00
_cell.angle_gamma   90.00
#
_symmetry.space_group_name_H-M   'P 1'
#
loop_
_entity.id
_entity.type
_entity.pdbx_description
1 polymer ?
#
loop_
_entity_poly.entity_id
_entity_poly.type
_entity_poly.pdbx_seq_one_letter_code
_entity_poly.pdbx_strand_id
1 'polypeptide(L)' 'MKDKITKKEGLKDKLLKGLDLAYERMIVEKRKKQQKIVVWKEGKIVTITP' A
#
# COMPACT_ATOMS: atom_id res chain seq x y z
N MET A 1 30.29 -5.71 -9.00
CA MET A 1 29.51 -6.06 -7.78
C MET A 1 28.55 -4.94 -7.36
N LYS A 2 29.01 -3.68 -7.30
CA LYS A 2 28.18 -2.50 -6.98
C LYS A 2 26.91 -2.37 -7.85
N ASP A 3 27.00 -2.49 -9.18
CA ASP A 3 25.82 -2.31 -10.06
C ASP A 3 24.68 -3.33 -9.85
N LYS A 4 25.03 -4.54 -9.40
CA LYS A 4 24.01 -5.57 -9.08
C LYS A 4 23.26 -5.23 -7.78
N ILE A 5 23.91 -4.53 -6.85
CA ILE A 5 23.31 -4.08 -5.60
C ILE A 5 22.37 -2.90 -5.91
N THR A 6 22.83 -1.91 -6.68
CA THR A 6 22.02 -0.75 -7.08
C THR A 6 20.79 -1.13 -7.89
N LYS A 7 20.90 -2.14 -8.79
CA LYS A 7 19.75 -2.68 -9.54
C LYS A 7 18.74 -3.39 -8.63
N LYS A 8 19.21 -4.13 -7.62
CA LYS A 8 18.32 -4.80 -6.65
C LYS A 8 17.60 -3.80 -5.75
N GLU A 9 18.29 -2.75 -5.30
CA GLU A 9 17.69 -1.65 -4.53
C GLU A 9 16.65 -0.91 -5.36
N GLY A 10 16.98 -0.52 -6.60
CA GLY A 10 16.02 0.13 -7.49
C GLY A 10 14.81 -0.74 -7.86
N LEU A 11 14.96 -2.07 -7.88
CA LEU A 11 13.83 -2.99 -8.06
C LEU A 11 12.92 -3.00 -6.82
N LYS A 12 13.50 -3.04 -5.61
CA LYS A 12 12.74 -2.98 -4.35
C LYS A 12 11.93 -1.70 -4.25
N ASP A 13 12.52 -0.55 -4.59
CA ASP A 13 11.82 0.74 -4.55
C ASP A 13 10.65 0.80 -5.52
N LYS A 14 10.81 0.25 -6.72
CA LYS A 14 9.72 0.15 -7.70
C LYS A 14 8.59 -0.75 -7.22
N LEU A 15 8.93 -1.87 -6.58
CA LEU A 15 7.94 -2.78 -6.00
C LEU A 15 7.17 -2.12 -4.86
N LEU A 16 7.87 -1.46 -3.93
CA LEU A 16 7.25 -0.70 -2.83
C LEU A 16 6.29 0.36 -3.36
N LYS A 17 6.73 1.19 -4.31
CA LYS A 17 5.87 2.20 -4.96
C LYS A 17 4.65 1.58 -5.65
N GLY A 18 4.81 0.42 -6.29
CA GLY A 18 3.71 -0.30 -6.93
C GLY A 18 2.67 -0.80 -5.93
N LEU A 19 3.12 -1.30 -4.77
CA LEU A 19 2.26 -1.76 -3.69
C LEU A 19 1.51 -0.59 -3.06
N ASP A 20 2.19 0.52 -2.77
CA ASP A 20 1.57 1.73 -2.22
C ASP A 20 0.45 2.25 -3.13
N LEU A 21 0.74 2.36 -4.43
CA LEU A 21 -0.24 2.81 -5.42
C LEU A 21 -1.44 1.85 -5.54
N ALA A 22 -1.22 0.53 -5.40
CA ALA A 22 -2.30 -0.45 -5.41
C ALA A 22 -3.22 -0.29 -4.19
N TYR A 23 -2.66 -0.04 -3.01
CA TYR A 23 -3.42 0.22 -1.79
C TYR A 23 -4.24 1.51 -1.88
N GLU A 24 -3.65 2.60 -2.38
CA GLU A 24 -4.37 3.87 -2.60
C GLU A 24 -5.59 3.67 -3.51
N ARG A 25 -5.39 3.00 -4.66
CA ARG A 25 -6.47 2.70 -5.61
C ARG A 25 -7.56 1.84 -4.99
N MET A 26 -7.19 0.81 -4.22
CA MET A 26 -8.15 -0.03 -3.50
C MET A 26 -9.01 0.79 -2.52
N ILE A 27 -8.40 1.70 -1.76
CA ILE A 27 -9.10 2.57 -0.81
C ILE A 27 -10.08 3.48 -1.53
N VAL A 28 -9.67 4.10 -2.65
CA VAL A 28 -10.54 4.96 -3.47
C VAL A 28 -11.77 4.19 -3.96
N GLU A 29 -11.58 2.98 -4.50
CA GLU A 29 -12.69 2.16 -5.00
C GLU A 29 -13.63 1.68 -3.88
N LYS A 30 -13.09 1.31 -2.71
CA LYS A 30 -13.90 0.98 -1.54
C LYS A 30 -14.72 2.16 -1.05
N ARG A 31 -14.15 3.37 -1.07
CA ARG A 31 -14.87 4.60 -0.70
C ARG A 31 -16.01 4.91 -1.65
N LYS A 32 -15.79 4.83 -2.98
CA LYS A 32 -16.85 5.00 -3.98
C LYS A 32 -18.02 4.04 -3.77
N LYS A 33 -17.73 2.81 -3.35
CA LYS A 33 -18.73 1.76 -3.08
C LYS A 33 -19.28 1.80 -1.64
N GLN A 34 -18.93 2.81 -0.84
CA GLN A 34 -19.30 2.95 0.58
C GLN A 34 -18.98 1.69 1.40
N GLN A 35 -17.93 0.95 1.03
CA GLN A 35 -17.51 -0.26 1.70
C GLN A 35 -16.65 0.07 2.92
N LYS A 36 -16.91 -0.62 4.03
CA LYS A 36 -16.09 -0.53 5.24
C LYS A 36 -14.64 -0.94 4.94
N ILE A 37 -13.70 -0.17 5.50
CA ILE A 37 -12.26 -0.43 5.43
C ILE A 37 -11.79 -0.74 6.83
N VAL A 38 -11.19 -1.91 7.06
CA VAL A 38 -10.69 -2.32 8.37
C VAL A 38 -9.17 -2.25 8.35
N VAL A 39 -8.58 -1.49 9.27
CA VAL A 39 -7.13 -1.28 9.37
C VAL A 39 -6.65 -1.54 10.79
N TRP A 40 -5.39 -1.99 10.91
CA TRP A 40 -4.72 -2.04 12.20
C TRP A 40 -4.04 -0.69 12.47
N LYS A 41 -4.43 -0.02 13.56
CA LYS A 41 -3.83 1.24 13.98
C LYS A 41 -3.62 1.21 15.49
N GLU A 42 -2.42 1.56 15.94
CA GLU A 42 -2.10 1.69 17.37
C GLU A 42 -2.43 0.43 18.21
N GLY A 43 -2.15 -0.76 17.66
CA GLY A 43 -2.39 -2.02 18.37
C GLY A 43 -3.86 -2.45 18.40
N LYS A 44 -4.74 -1.77 17.65
CA LYS A 44 -6.18 -2.05 17.59
C LYS A 44 -6.67 -2.16 16.16
N ILE A 45 -7.73 -2.95 15.98
CA ILE A 45 -8.47 -3.01 14.71
C ILE A 45 -9.46 -1.84 14.69
N VAL A 46 -9.31 -0.95 13.72
CA VAL A 46 -10.17 0.22 13.52
C VAL A 46 -10.92 0.04 12.20
N THR A 47 -12.22 0.36 12.21
CA THR A 47 -13.03 0.38 10.98
C THR A 47 -13.22 1.82 10.54
N ILE A 48 -12.85 2.12 9.31
CA ILE A 48 -13.09 3.37 8.61
C ILE A 48 -14.31 3.15 7.72
N THR A 49 -15.40 3.87 8.02
CA THR A 49 -16.55 3.96 7.12
C THR A 49 -16.27 5.12 6.15
N PRO A 50 -16.40 4.92 4.83
CA PRO A 50 -16.19 5.96 3.82
C PRO A 50 -17.02 7.21 3.99
#